data_AF-A0A6M8VH35-F1
#
_entry.id   AF-A0A6M8VH35-F1
#
_cell.length_a   1.000
_cell.length_b   1.000
_cell.length_c   1.000
_cell.angle_alpha   90.00
_cell.angle_beta   90.00
_cell.angle_gamma   90.00
#
_symmetry.space_group_name_H-M   'P 1'
#
loop_
_entity.id
_entity.type
_entity.pdbx_description
1 polymer ?
#
loop_
_entity_poly.entity_id
_entity_poly.type
_entity_poly.pdbx_seq_one_letter_code
_entity_poly.pdbx_strand_id
1 'polypeptide(L)'
;MTDRGPSRWSWLPGGLSVLLFGAALAGQAVLHEPVVRERAASLLEELQRVDAQQAGQLLDRLGDDPQLTAAQRDAVAMALVRRLRQMPPGRIDRTVVDHLAEWTPRAWRRHEESASLQVPLFNVAAATRGLINQWDWQAGAADIAGTGGPPLDAVLDRVAARPDAPYARGVRKALSGLSGARLDQVIALSRQRPALSDTLLPELWLARGAWDELATWLRTAPVPRAAPVLGRAASDLSAEGFLPLGEAALNHPEPGLRALAMAYQTDAWMSRPGWPQGWSRRLWAHIDDRDLAATAALQLARLDAPARWRAKPALAPPGALQSPHLARIEALAGVSRSGGAGGKRQR
;
A
#
# COMPACT_ATOMS: atom_id res chain seq x y z
N MET A 1 33.42 57.99 -28.80
CA MET A 1 32.36 57.81 -29.83
C MET A 1 31.45 56.69 -29.37
N THR A 2 30.27 57.06 -28.88
CA THR A 2 28.97 56.34 -28.84
C THR A 2 29.04 54.81 -28.65
N ASP A 3 28.71 54.24 -27.48
CA ASP A 3 27.42 54.24 -26.77
C ASP A 3 26.22 53.77 -27.61
N ARG A 4 25.92 52.46 -27.51
CA ARG A 4 24.67 51.72 -27.80
C ARG A 4 24.84 50.38 -27.07
N GLY A 5 23.99 49.83 -26.21
CA GLY A 5 22.61 50.07 -25.81
C GLY A 5 22.05 48.68 -25.43
N PRO A 6 21.40 48.50 -24.26
CA PRO A 6 21.00 47.17 -23.77
C PRO A 6 19.73 46.64 -24.46
N SER A 7 19.76 45.38 -24.90
CA SER A 7 18.60 44.69 -25.48
C SER A 7 17.64 44.22 -24.40
N ARG A 8 16.48 44.87 -24.39
CA ARG A 8 15.24 44.52 -23.68
C ARG A 8 14.75 43.12 -24.06
N TRP A 9 14.41 42.29 -23.07
CA TRP A 9 13.22 41.43 -23.11
C TRP A 9 12.64 41.36 -21.70
N SER A 10 11.53 42.06 -21.51
CA SER A 10 10.72 42.08 -20.31
C SER A 10 9.37 41.43 -20.63
N TRP A 11 8.76 40.87 -19.58
CA TRP A 11 7.36 40.44 -19.45
C TRP A 11 6.98 39.07 -20.03
N LEU A 12 7.08 38.04 -19.18
CA LEU A 12 6.03 37.03 -19.12
C LEU A 12 5.21 37.26 -17.83
N PRO A 13 3.87 37.29 -17.91
CA PRO A 13 3.01 37.59 -16.78
C PRO A 13 3.00 36.41 -15.80
N GLY A 14 3.71 36.56 -14.68
CA GLY A 14 3.48 35.77 -13.48
C GLY A 14 2.17 36.22 -12.83
N GLY A 15 1.04 35.74 -13.35
CA GLY A 15 -0.28 36.23 -12.93
C GLY A 15 -1.43 35.23 -13.01
N LEU A 16 -1.17 33.92 -13.08
CA LEU A 16 -2.23 32.90 -13.23
C LEU A 16 -2.14 31.69 -12.28
N SER A 17 -1.20 31.67 -11.34
CA SER A 17 -1.08 30.54 -10.39
C SER A 17 -1.84 30.71 -9.08
N VAL A 18 -2.48 31.87 -8.83
CA VAL A 18 -3.18 32.16 -7.57
C VAL A 18 -4.69 31.81 -7.63
N LEU A 19 -5.28 31.68 -8.82
CA LEU A 19 -6.73 31.44 -8.96
C LEU A 19 -7.14 29.96 -8.92
N LEU A 20 -6.20 29.01 -9.07
CA LEU A 20 -6.51 27.58 -9.07
C LEU A 20 -6.58 26.96 -7.66
N PHE A 21 -5.99 27.58 -6.64
CA PHE A 21 -6.09 27.12 -5.25
C PHE A 21 -7.43 27.50 -4.58
N GLY A 22 -8.12 28.53 -5.09
CA GLY A 22 -9.35 29.03 -4.46
C GLY A 22 -10.53 28.06 -4.50
N ALA A 23 -10.67 27.28 -5.57
CA ALA A 23 -11.84 26.40 -5.76
C ALA A 23 -11.82 25.16 -4.85
N ALA A 24 -10.65 24.59 -4.57
CA ALA A 24 -10.50 23.49 -3.61
C ALA A 24 -10.72 23.96 -2.16
N LEU A 25 -10.28 25.18 -1.83
CA LEU A 25 -10.48 25.79 -0.52
C LEU A 25 -11.95 26.17 -0.26
N ALA A 26 -12.67 26.64 -1.28
CA ALA A 26 -14.09 26.98 -1.17
C ALA A 26 -14.97 25.76 -0.80
N GLY A 27 -14.66 24.57 -1.35
CA GLY A 27 -15.34 23.33 -0.97
C GLY A 27 -15.08 22.91 0.48
N GLN A 28 -13.88 23.18 1.01
CA GLN A 28 -13.60 22.90 2.42
C GLN A 28 -14.35 23.84 3.37
N ALA A 29 -14.52 25.12 3.01
CA ALA A 29 -15.22 26.09 3.84
C ALA A 29 -16.65 25.64 4.19
N VAL A 30 -17.42 25.15 3.20
CA VAL A 30 -18.81 24.68 3.39
C VAL A 30 -18.88 23.54 4.40
N LEU A 31 -17.94 22.60 4.35
CA LEU A 31 -17.91 21.45 5.26
C LEU A 31 -17.68 21.84 6.74
N HIS A 32 -17.10 23.01 6.97
CA HIS A 32 -16.82 23.54 8.30
C HIS A 32 -17.89 24.52 8.81
N GLU A 33 -18.91 24.83 8.01
CA GLU A 33 -20.02 25.68 8.44
C GLU A 33 -20.71 25.09 9.68
N PRO A 34 -21.09 25.92 10.67
CA PRO A 34 -21.80 25.46 11.87
C PRO A 34 -23.06 24.66 11.53
N VAL A 35 -23.87 25.16 10.58
CA VAL A 35 -25.12 24.51 10.15
C VAL A 35 -24.87 23.09 9.64
N VAL A 36 -23.79 22.85 8.89
CA VAL A 36 -23.44 21.52 8.37
C VAL A 36 -23.05 20.58 9.51
N ARG A 37 -22.21 21.05 10.44
CA ARG A 37 -21.71 20.22 11.55
C ARG A 37 -22.80 19.86 12.55
N GLU A 38 -23.69 20.81 12.85
CA GLU A 38 -24.85 20.65 13.72
C GLU A 38 -25.86 19.70 13.09
N ARG A 39 -26.24 19.95 11.82
CA ARG A 39 -27.19 19.08 11.10
C ARG A 39 -26.69 17.65 10.98
N ALA A 40 -25.40 17.45 10.69
CA ALA A 40 -24.80 16.11 10.65
C ALA A 40 -24.76 15.42 12.02
N ALA A 41 -24.63 16.17 13.12
CA ALA A 41 -24.71 15.62 14.47
C ALA A 41 -26.13 15.18 14.81
N SER A 42 -27.11 16.07 14.61
CA SER A 42 -28.52 15.77 14.85
C SER A 42 -29.00 14.60 13.99
N LEU A 43 -28.63 14.57 12.72
CA LEU A 43 -28.97 13.45 11.83
C LEU A 43 -28.37 12.13 12.32
N LEU A 44 -27.13 12.10 12.80
CA LEU A 44 -26.54 10.89 13.37
C LEU A 44 -27.31 10.42 14.61
N GLU A 45 -27.67 11.34 15.50
CA GLU A 45 -28.45 11.00 16.69
C GLU A 45 -29.85 10.45 16.34
N GLU A 46 -30.51 11.04 15.35
CA GLU A 46 -31.80 10.55 14.86
C GLU A 46 -31.66 9.16 14.24
N LEU A 47 -30.66 8.93 13.38
CA LEU A 47 -30.39 7.64 12.74
C LEU A 47 -30.12 6.51 13.75
N GLN A 48 -29.60 6.83 14.93
CA GLN A 48 -29.37 5.85 16.00
C GLN A 48 -30.63 5.43 16.75
N ARG A 49 -31.72 6.19 16.64
CA ARG A 49 -32.97 6.00 17.40
C ARG A 49 -34.09 5.38 16.56
N VAL A 50 -33.90 5.26 15.26
CA VAL A 50 -34.93 4.85 14.30
C VAL A 50 -34.59 3.50 13.66
N ASP A 51 -35.60 2.86 13.06
CA ASP A 51 -35.40 1.62 12.30
C ASP A 51 -34.80 1.90 10.90
N ALA A 52 -34.43 0.83 10.18
CA ALA A 52 -33.80 0.89 8.86
C ALA A 52 -34.65 1.64 7.81
N GLN A 53 -35.98 1.47 7.83
CA GLN A 53 -36.87 2.12 6.87
C GLN A 53 -36.94 3.62 7.13
N GLN A 54 -37.09 4.02 8.39
CA GLN A 54 -37.09 5.41 8.82
C GLN A 54 -35.72 6.07 8.57
N ALA A 55 -34.63 5.33 8.75
CA ALA A 55 -33.28 5.82 8.50
C ALA A 55 -33.07 6.20 7.01
N GLY A 56 -33.55 5.37 6.07
CA GLY A 56 -33.55 5.70 4.65
C GLY A 56 -34.34 6.99 4.36
N GLN A 57 -35.54 7.12 4.93
CA GLN A 57 -36.37 8.32 4.77
C GLN A 57 -35.70 9.59 5.30
N LEU A 58 -34.96 9.51 6.41
CA LEU A 58 -34.21 10.66 6.94
C LEU A 58 -33.10 11.12 5.99
N LEU A 59 -32.41 10.18 5.34
CA LEU A 59 -31.38 10.50 4.34
C LEU A 59 -31.99 11.06 3.05
N ASP A 60 -33.12 10.51 2.60
CA ASP A 60 -33.87 11.04 1.46
C ASP A 60 -34.32 12.48 1.73
N ARG A 61 -34.81 12.78 2.94
CA ARG A 61 -35.19 14.13 3.40
C ARG A 61 -34.01 15.10 3.59
N LEU A 62 -32.79 14.59 3.78
CA LEU A 62 -31.58 15.43 3.80
C LEU A 62 -31.21 15.88 2.39
N GLY A 63 -31.27 14.96 1.43
CA GLY A 63 -31.52 15.35 0.05
C GLY A 63 -32.81 16.19 0.05
N ASP A 64 -33.10 17.11 -0.84
CA ASP A 64 -34.41 17.80 -0.86
C ASP A 64 -34.70 18.77 0.31
N ASP A 65 -33.91 18.79 1.41
CA ASP A 65 -34.06 19.76 2.52
C ASP A 65 -33.98 21.20 1.98
N PRO A 66 -35.10 21.97 1.94
CA PRO A 66 -35.13 23.28 1.32
C PRO A 66 -34.35 24.33 2.12
N GLN A 67 -34.01 24.06 3.38
CA GLN A 67 -33.23 24.97 4.22
C GLN A 67 -31.72 24.90 3.92
N LEU A 68 -31.29 23.89 3.18
CA LEU A 68 -29.89 23.67 2.81
C LEU A 68 -29.67 23.89 1.31
N THR A 69 -28.57 24.55 0.96
CA THR A 69 -28.08 24.59 -0.41
C THR A 69 -27.63 23.20 -0.87
N ALA A 70 -27.56 22.96 -2.19
CA ALA A 70 -27.08 21.69 -2.73
C ALA A 70 -25.69 21.29 -2.19
N ALA A 71 -24.78 22.26 -2.05
CA ALA A 71 -23.46 22.04 -1.48
C ALA A 71 -23.52 21.68 0.01
N GLN A 72 -24.38 22.33 0.79
CA GLN A 72 -24.57 22.01 2.21
C GLN A 72 -25.19 20.62 2.41
N ARG A 73 -26.16 20.19 1.59
CA ARG A 73 -26.74 18.83 1.68
C ARG A 73 -25.66 17.76 1.49
N ASP A 74 -24.86 17.88 0.43
CA ASP A 74 -23.74 16.97 0.16
C ASP A 74 -22.67 17.06 1.27
N ALA A 75 -22.41 18.25 1.80
CA ALA A 75 -21.48 18.45 2.92
C ALA A 75 -21.96 17.80 4.22
N VAL A 76 -23.26 17.87 4.53
CA VAL A 76 -23.86 17.20 5.70
C VAL A 76 -23.70 15.68 5.57
N ALA A 77 -24.01 15.12 4.40
CA ALA A 77 -23.83 13.68 4.14
C ALA A 77 -22.35 13.28 4.26
N MET A 78 -21.42 14.08 3.72
CA MET A 78 -19.97 13.87 3.87
C MET A 78 -19.53 13.96 5.35
N ALA A 79 -20.04 14.92 6.11
CA ALA A 79 -19.75 15.07 7.53
C ALA A 79 -20.28 13.87 8.35
N LEU A 80 -21.46 13.35 8.00
CA LEU A 80 -22.00 12.12 8.57
C LEU A 80 -21.06 10.93 8.32
N VAL A 81 -20.61 10.71 7.08
CA VAL A 81 -19.65 9.64 6.75
C VAL A 81 -18.36 9.75 7.58
N ARG A 82 -17.84 10.97 7.80
CA ARG A 82 -16.67 11.20 8.66
C ARG A 82 -16.91 10.83 10.12
N ARG A 83 -18.10 11.11 10.65
CA ARG A 83 -18.50 10.69 12.01
C ARG A 83 -18.63 9.17 12.11
N LEU A 84 -19.30 8.55 11.13
CA LEU A 84 -19.44 7.08 11.06
C LEU A 84 -18.10 6.35 11.04
N ARG A 85 -17.07 6.93 10.41
CA ARG A 85 -15.71 6.39 10.40
C ARG A 85 -15.08 6.22 11.78
N GLN A 86 -15.51 7.02 12.75
CA GLN A 86 -15.01 6.97 14.13
C GLN A 86 -15.81 5.97 14.99
N MET A 87 -16.90 5.41 14.45
CA MET A 87 -17.75 4.47 15.16
C MET A 87 -17.34 3.01 14.85
N PRO A 88 -17.45 2.10 15.83
CA PRO A 88 -17.33 0.68 15.58
C PRO A 88 -18.38 0.20 14.57
N PRO A 89 -18.06 -0.79 13.72
CA PRO A 89 -19.04 -1.41 12.84
C PRO A 89 -20.22 -1.98 13.65
N GLY A 90 -21.42 -1.96 13.07
CA GLY A 90 -22.65 -2.47 13.71
C GLY A 90 -23.33 -1.51 14.70
N ARG A 91 -22.72 -0.36 15.02
CA ARG A 91 -23.37 0.71 15.82
C ARG A 91 -24.46 1.46 15.08
N ILE A 92 -24.44 1.41 13.75
CA ILE A 92 -25.49 1.90 12.87
C ILE A 92 -25.89 0.77 11.94
N ASP A 93 -27.15 0.75 11.56
CA ASP A 93 -27.66 -0.24 10.61
C ASP A 93 -26.93 -0.11 9.26
N ARG A 94 -26.65 -1.25 8.62
CA ARG A 94 -25.91 -1.28 7.36
C ARG A 94 -26.66 -0.58 6.22
N THR A 95 -28.00 -0.57 6.27
CA THR A 95 -28.83 0.13 5.29
C THR A 95 -28.52 1.62 5.17
N VAL A 96 -28.15 2.29 6.26
CA VAL A 96 -27.71 3.70 6.23
C VAL A 96 -26.46 3.87 5.38
N VAL A 97 -25.50 2.96 5.54
CA VAL A 97 -24.22 3.03 4.83
C VAL A 97 -24.39 2.61 3.38
N ASP A 98 -25.23 1.63 3.09
CA ASP A 98 -25.55 1.24 1.71
C ASP A 98 -26.26 2.41 0.99
N HIS A 99 -27.22 3.07 1.64
CA HIS A 99 -27.90 4.25 1.08
C HIS A 99 -26.92 5.42 0.81
N LEU A 100 -26.01 5.71 1.74
CA LEU A 100 -24.95 6.72 1.54
C LEU A 100 -23.94 6.33 0.45
N ALA A 101 -23.79 5.04 0.13
CA ALA A 101 -22.91 4.57 -0.95
C ALA A 101 -23.54 4.77 -2.35
N GLU A 102 -24.85 5.00 -2.39
CA GLU A 102 -25.66 5.31 -3.56
C GLU A 102 -26.00 6.81 -3.67
N TRP A 103 -25.47 7.64 -2.76
CA TRP A 103 -25.72 9.08 -2.72
C TRP A 103 -25.44 9.77 -4.06
N THR A 104 -26.47 10.39 -4.63
CA THR A 104 -26.36 11.15 -5.89
C THR A 104 -25.87 12.57 -5.61
N PRO A 105 -24.72 13.00 -6.19
CA PRO A 105 -24.18 14.33 -5.98
C PRO A 105 -25.13 15.44 -6.46
N ARG A 106 -25.32 16.46 -5.62
CA ARG A 106 -26.16 17.62 -5.92
C ARG A 106 -25.34 18.87 -6.24
N ALA A 107 -24.10 18.94 -5.73
CA ALA A 107 -23.17 20.02 -6.01
C ALA A 107 -21.96 19.54 -6.83
N TRP A 108 -21.65 20.29 -7.90
CA TRP A 108 -20.61 19.97 -8.86
C TRP A 108 -19.61 21.12 -8.95
N ARG A 109 -18.34 20.78 -9.21
CA ARG A 109 -17.27 21.73 -9.50
C ARG A 109 -16.56 21.34 -10.80
N ARG A 110 -15.89 22.30 -11.44
CA ARG A 110 -15.00 22.00 -12.57
C ARG A 110 -13.77 21.23 -12.08
N HIS A 111 -13.31 20.29 -12.90
CA HIS A 111 -12.07 19.57 -12.67
C HIS A 111 -10.87 20.52 -12.83
N GLU A 112 -9.81 20.32 -12.05
CA GLU A 112 -8.64 21.21 -12.06
C GLU A 112 -7.85 21.12 -13.36
N GLU A 113 -7.82 19.94 -13.98
CA GLU A 113 -7.08 19.69 -15.23
C GLU A 113 -7.95 19.89 -16.48
N SER A 114 -9.26 20.11 -16.34
CA SER A 114 -10.16 20.30 -17.48
C SER A 114 -11.40 21.11 -17.13
N ALA A 115 -11.56 22.24 -17.82
CA ALA A 115 -12.72 23.12 -17.66
C ALA A 115 -14.04 22.50 -18.16
N SER A 116 -13.98 21.46 -19.00
CA SER A 116 -15.16 20.77 -19.53
C SER A 116 -15.60 19.58 -18.66
N LEU A 117 -14.74 19.09 -17.76
CA LEU A 117 -15.09 18.02 -16.85
C LEU A 117 -15.67 18.58 -15.55
N GLN A 118 -16.77 18.00 -15.11
CA GLN A 118 -17.33 18.26 -13.79
C GLN A 118 -17.09 17.07 -12.87
N VAL A 119 -16.77 17.37 -11.62
CA VAL A 119 -16.65 16.38 -10.55
C VAL A 119 -17.49 16.81 -9.35
N PRO A 120 -17.99 15.86 -8.54
CA PRO A 120 -18.71 16.19 -7.31
C PRO A 120 -17.88 17.09 -6.41
N LEU A 121 -18.51 18.13 -5.84
CA LEU A 121 -17.86 18.96 -4.83
C LEU A 121 -17.52 18.11 -3.58
N PHE A 122 -18.44 17.22 -3.20
CA PHE A 122 -18.24 16.20 -2.18
C PHE A 122 -18.61 14.82 -2.73
N ASN A 123 -17.64 13.92 -2.86
CA ASN A 123 -17.87 12.57 -3.34
C ASN A 123 -18.30 11.64 -2.18
N VAL A 124 -19.53 11.80 -1.71
CA VAL A 124 -20.10 11.06 -0.58
C VAL A 124 -20.04 9.55 -0.84
N ALA A 125 -20.55 9.10 -2.00
CA ALA A 125 -20.55 7.68 -2.37
C ALA A 125 -19.16 7.02 -2.28
N ALA A 126 -18.11 7.66 -2.83
CA ALA A 126 -16.75 7.13 -2.73
C ALA A 126 -16.22 7.11 -1.30
N ALA A 127 -16.49 8.16 -0.51
CA ALA A 127 -16.11 8.21 0.90
C ALA A 127 -16.78 7.09 1.72
N THR A 128 -18.05 6.80 1.43
CA THR A 128 -18.82 5.73 2.05
C THR A 128 -18.31 4.34 1.67
N ARG A 129 -17.98 4.09 0.40
CA ARG A 129 -17.32 2.83 0.00
C ARG A 129 -15.98 2.64 0.72
N GLY A 130 -15.22 3.72 0.90
CA GLY A 130 -14.01 3.72 1.72
C GLY A 130 -14.28 3.32 3.18
N LEU A 131 -15.37 3.81 3.77
CA LEU A 131 -15.83 3.42 5.10
C LEU A 131 -16.20 1.93 5.18
N ILE A 132 -16.99 1.41 4.22
CA ILE A 132 -17.35 -0.02 4.15
C ILE A 132 -16.09 -0.88 4.11
N ASN A 133 -15.13 -0.52 3.26
CA ASN A 133 -13.86 -1.25 3.15
C ASN A 133 -13.07 -1.22 4.47
N GLN A 134 -13.07 -0.09 5.18
CA GLN A 134 -12.40 0.04 6.48
C GLN A 134 -13.08 -0.86 7.53
N TRP A 135 -14.40 -0.85 7.61
CA TRP A 135 -15.15 -1.71 8.53
C TRP A 135 -14.98 -3.19 8.24
N ASP A 136 -15.06 -3.61 6.97
CA ASP A 136 -14.81 -5.00 6.58
C ASP A 136 -13.39 -5.43 6.97
N TRP A 137 -12.40 -4.55 6.77
CA TRP A 137 -11.04 -4.81 7.21
C TRP A 137 -10.93 -4.96 8.74
N GLN A 138 -11.56 -4.08 9.51
CA GLN A 138 -11.57 -4.17 10.98
C GLN A 138 -12.28 -5.43 11.47
N ALA A 139 -13.40 -5.80 10.83
CA ALA A 139 -14.12 -7.03 11.13
C ALA A 139 -13.26 -8.26 10.88
N GLY A 140 -12.56 -8.33 9.74
CA GLY A 140 -11.64 -9.44 9.46
C GLY A 140 -10.54 -9.58 10.51
N ALA A 141 -9.98 -8.47 10.98
CA ALA A 141 -8.98 -8.45 12.04
C ALA A 141 -9.54 -8.95 13.39
N ALA A 142 -10.74 -8.51 13.77
CA ALA A 142 -11.39 -8.91 15.03
C ALA A 142 -11.85 -10.39 15.00
N ASP A 143 -12.41 -10.83 13.88
CA ASP A 143 -12.93 -12.19 13.69
C ASP A 143 -11.81 -13.24 13.81
N ILE A 144 -10.66 -13.03 13.14
CA ILE A 144 -9.55 -13.99 13.24
C ILE A 144 -8.94 -14.01 14.65
N ALA A 145 -8.91 -12.86 15.33
CA ALA A 145 -8.48 -12.74 16.72
C ALA A 145 -9.45 -13.39 17.72
N GLY A 146 -10.66 -13.79 17.28
CA GLY A 146 -11.68 -14.41 18.12
C GLY A 146 -12.51 -13.42 18.93
N THR A 147 -12.45 -12.12 18.61
CA THR A 147 -13.21 -11.07 19.31
C THR A 147 -14.43 -10.58 18.52
N GLY A 148 -14.56 -10.96 17.24
CA GLY A 148 -15.63 -10.48 16.37
C GLY A 148 -16.93 -11.29 16.38
N GLY A 149 -16.95 -12.51 16.94
CA GLY A 149 -18.16 -13.31 17.17
C GLY A 149 -18.34 -14.55 16.27
N PRO A 150 -18.09 -14.51 14.94
CA PRO A 150 -18.22 -15.67 14.08
C PRO A 150 -17.31 -16.85 14.50
N PRO A 151 -17.76 -18.11 14.31
CA PRO A 151 -16.89 -19.26 14.50
C PRO A 151 -15.76 -19.25 13.46
N LEU A 152 -14.60 -19.78 13.84
CA LEU A 152 -13.39 -19.71 13.01
C LEU A 152 -13.58 -20.32 11.61
N ASP A 153 -14.38 -21.39 11.48
CA ASP A 153 -14.69 -21.98 10.18
C ASP A 153 -15.37 -20.99 9.23
N ALA A 154 -16.34 -20.21 9.72
CA ALA A 154 -17.03 -19.20 8.92
C ALA A 154 -16.09 -18.06 8.49
N VAL A 155 -15.12 -17.70 9.35
CA VAL A 155 -14.08 -16.71 9.02
C VAL A 155 -13.23 -17.22 7.87
N LEU A 156 -12.77 -18.46 7.94
CA LEU A 156 -11.93 -19.09 6.91
C LEU A 156 -12.67 -19.26 5.59
N ASP A 157 -13.94 -19.65 5.63
CA ASP A 157 -14.78 -19.78 4.43
C ASP A 157 -15.00 -18.42 3.75
N ARG A 158 -15.19 -17.35 4.54
CA ARG A 158 -15.30 -15.98 4.02
C ARG A 158 -13.99 -15.50 3.36
N VAL A 159 -12.84 -15.84 3.93
CA VAL A 159 -11.52 -15.53 3.33
C VAL A 159 -11.34 -16.31 2.03
N ALA A 160 -11.67 -17.61 2.02
CA ALA A 160 -11.54 -18.46 0.84
C ALA A 160 -12.40 -17.95 -0.33
N ALA A 161 -13.62 -17.47 -0.06
CA ALA A 161 -14.51 -16.95 -1.09
C ALA A 161 -14.00 -15.64 -1.73
N ARG A 162 -13.31 -14.79 -0.96
CA ARG A 162 -12.84 -13.46 -1.42
C ARG A 162 -11.47 -13.10 -0.83
N PRO A 163 -10.37 -13.75 -1.27
CA PRO A 163 -9.05 -13.65 -0.65
C PRO A 163 -8.41 -12.24 -0.74
N ASP A 164 -8.85 -11.45 -1.71
CA ASP A 164 -8.32 -10.10 -1.97
C ASP A 164 -9.25 -8.98 -1.46
N ALA A 165 -10.41 -9.32 -0.87
CA ALA A 165 -11.33 -8.34 -0.30
C ALA A 165 -10.77 -7.66 0.97
N PRO A 166 -11.28 -6.45 1.34
CA PRO A 166 -10.84 -5.74 2.54
C PRO A 166 -10.84 -6.60 3.81
N TYR A 167 -11.86 -7.45 3.97
CA TYR A 167 -11.98 -8.40 5.07
C TYR A 167 -10.77 -9.35 5.16
N ALA A 168 -10.42 -10.04 4.07
CA ALA A 168 -9.28 -10.95 4.05
C ALA A 168 -7.93 -10.24 4.25
N ARG A 169 -7.82 -8.96 3.83
CA ARG A 169 -6.64 -8.13 4.15
C ARG A 169 -6.57 -7.78 5.64
N GLY A 170 -7.71 -7.58 6.29
CA GLY A 170 -7.82 -7.40 7.73
C GLY A 170 -7.36 -8.63 8.51
N VAL A 171 -7.86 -9.81 8.11
CA VAL A 171 -7.43 -11.11 8.64
C VAL A 171 -5.91 -11.25 8.56
N ARG A 172 -5.33 -11.03 7.38
CA ARG A 172 -3.88 -11.13 7.15
C ARG A 172 -3.08 -10.16 8.02
N LYS A 173 -3.54 -8.91 8.19
CA LYS A 173 -2.85 -7.95 9.05
C LYS A 173 -2.83 -8.39 10.51
N ALA A 174 -3.91 -8.99 11.00
CA ALA A 174 -4.02 -9.38 12.40
C ALA A 174 -3.15 -10.60 12.78
N LEU A 175 -2.69 -11.39 11.80
CA LEU A 175 -1.94 -12.63 12.06
C LEU A 175 -0.70 -12.43 12.92
N SER A 176 0.04 -11.32 12.74
CA SER A 176 1.26 -11.04 13.50
C SER A 176 1.02 -10.75 14.99
N GLY A 177 -0.24 -10.48 15.37
CA GLY A 177 -0.65 -10.24 16.77
C GLY A 177 -1.32 -11.44 17.44
N LEU A 178 -1.48 -12.56 16.74
CA LEU A 178 -2.12 -13.76 17.30
C LEU A 178 -1.16 -14.55 18.18
N SER A 179 -1.70 -15.25 19.18
CA SER A 179 -0.92 -16.20 19.97
C SER A 179 -0.53 -17.43 19.15
N GLY A 180 0.57 -18.09 19.52
CA GLY A 180 1.02 -19.32 18.84
C GLY A 180 -0.07 -20.40 18.78
N ALA A 181 -0.79 -20.64 19.88
CA ALA A 181 -1.89 -21.61 19.92
C ALA A 181 -3.04 -21.26 18.96
N ARG A 182 -3.36 -19.96 18.82
CA ARG A 182 -4.39 -19.51 17.87
C ARG A 182 -3.89 -19.69 16.44
N LEU A 183 -2.64 -19.34 16.13
CA LEU A 183 -2.05 -19.57 14.80
C LEU A 183 -2.06 -21.05 14.44
N ASP A 184 -1.67 -21.94 15.36
CA ASP A 184 -1.65 -23.38 15.13
C ASP A 184 -3.06 -23.93 14.84
N GLN A 185 -4.09 -23.45 15.55
CA GLN A 185 -5.49 -23.77 15.27
C GLN A 185 -5.91 -23.33 13.85
N VAL A 186 -5.58 -22.08 13.48
CA VAL A 186 -5.93 -21.52 12.17
C VAL A 186 -5.19 -22.26 11.05
N ILE A 187 -3.92 -22.62 11.24
CA ILE A 187 -3.13 -23.42 10.28
C ILE A 187 -3.76 -24.79 10.09
N ALA A 188 -4.12 -25.48 11.17
CA ALA A 188 -4.73 -26.81 11.10
C ALA A 188 -6.03 -26.81 10.28
N LEU A 189 -6.90 -25.83 10.51
CA LEU A 189 -8.16 -25.68 9.76
C LEU A 189 -7.95 -25.18 8.32
N SER A 190 -6.94 -24.34 8.09
CA SER A 190 -6.63 -23.84 6.73
C SER A 190 -6.03 -24.93 5.84
N ARG A 191 -5.26 -25.88 6.40
CA ARG A 191 -4.73 -27.05 5.67
C ARG A 191 -5.84 -27.95 5.10
N GLN A 192 -7.02 -27.93 5.70
CA GLN A 192 -8.18 -28.69 5.23
C GLN A 192 -8.93 -27.99 4.08
N ARG A 193 -8.53 -26.78 3.69
CA ARG A 193 -9.20 -25.93 2.70
C ARG A 193 -8.25 -25.60 1.55
N PRO A 194 -8.34 -26.29 0.39
CA PRO A 194 -7.44 -26.05 -0.75
C PRO A 194 -7.44 -24.59 -1.25
N ALA A 195 -8.58 -23.89 -1.19
CA ALA A 195 -8.67 -22.48 -1.58
C ALA A 195 -7.79 -21.53 -0.74
N LEU A 196 -7.31 -21.98 0.44
CA LEU A 196 -6.47 -21.20 1.33
C LEU A 196 -4.96 -21.49 1.16
N SER A 197 -4.57 -22.50 0.38
CA SER A 197 -3.18 -22.96 0.24
C SER A 197 -2.23 -21.87 -0.26
N ASP A 198 -2.68 -21.08 -1.23
CA ASP A 198 -1.86 -20.04 -1.87
C ASP A 198 -2.26 -18.61 -1.45
N THR A 199 -3.22 -18.49 -0.53
CA THR A 199 -3.78 -17.19 -0.14
C THR A 199 -3.53 -16.86 1.32
N LEU A 200 -3.85 -17.78 2.25
CA LEU A 200 -3.76 -17.53 3.68
C LEU A 200 -2.64 -18.34 4.36
N LEU A 201 -2.44 -19.60 3.96
CA LEU A 201 -1.43 -20.47 4.57
C LEU A 201 -0.01 -19.90 4.58
N PRO A 202 0.49 -19.26 3.49
CA PRO A 202 1.82 -18.66 3.48
C PRO A 202 1.96 -17.51 4.49
N GLU A 203 0.89 -16.74 4.69
CA GLU A 203 0.85 -15.63 5.65
C GLU A 203 0.84 -16.16 7.09
N LEU A 204 0.16 -17.29 7.32
CA LEU A 204 0.15 -17.96 8.61
C LEU A 204 1.52 -18.56 8.94
N TRP A 205 2.20 -19.19 7.98
CA TRP A 205 3.57 -19.69 8.17
C TRP A 205 4.54 -18.55 8.47
N LEU A 206 4.40 -17.43 7.76
CA LEU A 206 5.18 -16.22 8.02
C LEU A 206 4.95 -15.70 9.45
N ALA A 207 3.70 -15.55 9.88
CA ALA A 207 3.36 -15.08 11.22
C ALA A 207 3.77 -16.06 12.33
N ARG A 208 3.74 -17.37 12.06
CA ARG A 208 4.05 -18.43 13.02
C ARG A 208 5.55 -18.70 13.17
N GLY A 209 6.37 -18.27 12.22
CA GLY A 209 7.78 -18.63 12.13
C GLY A 209 8.04 -20.01 11.55
N ALA A 210 7.14 -20.52 10.72
CA ALA A 210 7.24 -21.82 10.05
C ALA A 210 8.02 -21.67 8.74
N TRP A 211 9.32 -21.38 8.86
CA TRP A 211 10.18 -20.99 7.74
C TRP A 211 10.39 -22.10 6.72
N ASP A 212 10.45 -23.36 7.14
CA ASP A 212 10.69 -24.50 6.26
C ASP A 212 9.50 -24.75 5.34
N GLU A 213 8.28 -24.64 5.88
CA GLU A 213 7.05 -24.70 5.08
C GLU A 213 6.96 -23.54 4.10
N LEU A 214 7.24 -22.32 4.57
CA LEU A 214 7.21 -21.13 3.72
C LEU A 214 8.28 -21.20 2.61
N ALA A 215 9.49 -21.64 2.92
CA ALA A 215 10.56 -21.86 1.97
C ALA A 215 10.18 -22.91 0.92
N THR A 216 9.53 -24.00 1.35
CA THR A 216 9.07 -25.05 0.44
C THR A 216 8.00 -24.54 -0.52
N TRP A 217 7.04 -23.78 -0.01
CA TRP A 217 6.02 -23.14 -0.84
C TRP A 217 6.62 -22.10 -1.81
N LEU A 218 7.52 -21.24 -1.34
CA LEU A 218 8.18 -20.22 -2.15
C LEU A 218 8.94 -20.77 -3.36
N ARG A 219 9.35 -22.04 -3.35
CA ARG A 219 10.02 -22.71 -4.48
C ARG A 219 9.09 -23.09 -5.62
N THR A 220 7.78 -23.21 -5.36
CA THR A 220 6.80 -23.77 -6.31
C THR A 220 5.58 -22.88 -6.54
N ALA A 221 5.37 -21.87 -5.71
CA ALA A 221 4.18 -21.03 -5.74
C ALA A 221 4.14 -20.07 -6.96
N PRO A 222 2.94 -19.76 -7.50
CA PRO A 222 2.81 -18.77 -8.56
C PRO A 222 3.38 -17.40 -8.16
N VAL A 223 4.13 -16.74 -9.06
CA VAL A 223 4.77 -15.44 -8.81
C VAL A 223 3.81 -14.37 -8.26
N PRO A 224 2.58 -14.20 -8.77
CA PRO A 224 1.64 -13.21 -8.23
C PRO A 224 1.27 -13.43 -6.76
N ARG A 225 1.43 -14.66 -6.24
CA ARG A 225 1.20 -15.01 -4.84
C ARG A 225 2.50 -14.97 -4.03
N ALA A 226 3.60 -15.50 -4.57
CA ALA A 226 4.89 -15.55 -3.90
C ALA A 226 5.51 -14.16 -3.69
N ALA A 227 5.47 -13.28 -4.68
CA ALA A 227 6.14 -11.98 -4.63
C ALA A 227 5.64 -11.07 -3.48
N PRO A 228 4.32 -10.91 -3.25
CA PRO A 228 3.84 -10.15 -2.10
C PRO A 228 4.25 -10.73 -0.74
N VAL A 229 4.27 -12.06 -0.61
CA VAL A 229 4.66 -12.74 0.65
C VAL A 229 6.15 -12.54 0.90
N LEU A 230 6.99 -12.68 -0.14
CA LEU A 230 8.42 -12.42 -0.06
C LEU A 230 8.73 -10.96 0.32
N GLY A 231 8.00 -10.00 -0.27
CA GLY A 231 8.13 -8.59 0.06
C GLY A 231 7.74 -8.26 1.51
N ARG A 232 6.69 -8.91 2.04
CA ARG A 232 6.34 -8.81 3.47
C ARG A 232 7.41 -9.44 4.36
N ALA A 233 7.89 -10.64 4.03
CA ALA A 233 8.96 -11.29 4.78
C ALA A 233 10.22 -10.41 4.85
N ALA A 234 10.58 -9.71 3.76
CA ALA A 234 11.71 -8.79 3.75
C ALA A 234 11.50 -7.54 4.64
N SER A 235 10.25 -7.12 4.84
CA SER A 235 9.89 -5.97 5.67
C SER A 235 9.73 -6.34 7.15
N ASP A 236 9.20 -7.53 7.44
CA ASP A 236 8.76 -7.91 8.78
C ASP A 236 9.81 -8.72 9.55
N LEU A 237 10.76 -9.36 8.85
CA LEU A 237 11.80 -10.17 9.47
C LEU A 237 13.11 -9.42 9.64
N SER A 238 13.91 -9.85 10.63
CA SER A 238 15.31 -9.47 10.69
C SER A 238 16.06 -10.02 9.47
N ALA A 239 17.21 -9.44 9.15
CA ALA A 239 18.07 -9.95 8.07
C ALA A 239 18.36 -11.45 8.20
N GLU A 240 18.64 -11.93 9.42
CA GLU A 240 18.95 -13.33 9.67
C GLU A 240 17.74 -14.25 9.47
N GLY A 241 16.53 -13.78 9.80
CA GLY A 241 15.30 -14.52 9.54
C GLY A 241 14.92 -14.54 8.05
N PHE A 242 15.22 -13.46 7.31
CA PHE A 242 14.87 -13.37 5.90
C PHE A 242 15.80 -14.18 4.98
N LEU A 243 17.10 -14.23 5.26
CA LEU A 243 18.09 -14.84 4.36
C LEU A 243 17.75 -16.28 3.92
N PRO A 244 17.29 -17.20 4.79
CA PRO A 244 16.86 -18.54 4.37
C PRO A 244 15.67 -18.54 3.39
N LEU A 245 14.70 -17.65 3.59
CA LEU A 245 13.54 -17.52 2.69
C LEU A 245 13.94 -16.93 1.35
N GLY A 246 14.82 -15.91 1.37
CA GLY A 246 15.41 -15.36 0.17
C GLY A 246 16.16 -16.42 -0.64
N GLU A 247 16.88 -17.32 0.03
CA GLU A 247 17.60 -18.42 -0.62
C GLU A 247 16.65 -19.43 -1.28
N ALA A 248 15.56 -19.77 -0.61
CA ALA A 248 14.53 -20.61 -1.20
C ALA A 248 13.94 -19.98 -2.46
N ALA A 249 13.65 -18.68 -2.43
CA ALA A 249 13.11 -17.93 -3.57
C ALA A 249 14.12 -17.75 -4.73
N LEU A 250 15.44 -17.77 -4.47
CA LEU A 250 16.46 -17.80 -5.54
C LEU A 250 16.45 -19.11 -6.34
N ASN A 251 15.91 -20.19 -5.77
CA ASN A 251 15.77 -21.49 -6.45
C ASN A 251 14.43 -21.64 -7.20
N HIS A 252 13.65 -20.56 -7.30
CA HIS A 252 12.36 -20.58 -7.99
C HIS A 252 12.53 -20.65 -9.53
N PRO A 253 11.67 -21.37 -10.28
CA PRO A 253 11.80 -21.46 -11.74
C PRO A 253 11.68 -20.10 -12.43
N GLU A 254 10.78 -19.23 -11.95
CA GLU A 254 10.52 -17.94 -12.59
C GLU A 254 11.61 -16.88 -12.31
N PRO A 255 12.25 -16.32 -13.36
CA PRO A 255 13.27 -15.27 -13.24
C PRO A 255 12.86 -14.07 -12.40
N GLY A 256 11.62 -13.60 -12.55
CA GLY A 256 11.13 -12.39 -11.86
C GLY A 256 11.16 -12.53 -10.34
N LEU A 257 10.82 -13.71 -9.81
CA LEU A 257 10.88 -13.96 -8.37
C LEU A 257 12.32 -14.10 -7.88
N ARG A 258 13.20 -14.75 -8.67
CA ARG A 258 14.65 -14.84 -8.37
C ARG A 258 15.28 -13.45 -8.32
N ALA A 259 14.97 -12.59 -9.28
CA ALA A 259 15.45 -11.21 -9.31
C ALA A 259 14.96 -10.40 -8.10
N LEU A 260 13.69 -10.56 -7.72
CA LEU A 260 13.13 -9.91 -6.53
C LEU A 260 13.82 -10.41 -5.24
N ALA A 261 14.02 -11.72 -5.11
CA ALA A 261 14.74 -12.32 -3.99
C ALA A 261 16.17 -11.81 -3.88
N MET A 262 16.88 -11.67 -5.01
CA MET A 262 18.23 -11.11 -5.07
C MET A 262 18.28 -9.66 -4.57
N ALA A 263 17.29 -8.83 -4.91
CA ALA A 263 17.20 -7.47 -4.42
C ALA A 263 17.02 -7.43 -2.89
N TYR A 264 16.05 -8.17 -2.36
CA TYR A 264 15.79 -8.21 -0.91
C TYR A 264 16.90 -8.86 -0.11
N GLN A 265 17.59 -9.88 -0.64
CA GLN A 265 18.77 -10.43 0.02
C GLN A 265 19.89 -9.41 0.10
N THR A 266 20.06 -8.57 -0.93
CA THR A 266 21.04 -7.48 -0.89
C THR A 266 20.71 -6.49 0.23
N ASP A 267 19.44 -6.15 0.42
CA ASP A 267 18.99 -5.33 1.57
C ASP A 267 19.35 -5.96 2.91
N ALA A 268 18.99 -7.24 3.09
CA ALA A 268 19.27 -7.97 4.31
C ALA A 268 20.78 -8.02 4.59
N TRP A 269 21.61 -8.31 3.60
CA TRP A 269 23.07 -8.33 3.74
C TRP A 269 23.66 -6.96 4.08
N MET A 270 23.16 -5.87 3.51
CA MET A 270 23.63 -4.52 3.81
C MET A 270 23.26 -4.04 5.22
N SER A 271 22.18 -4.57 5.80
CA SER A 271 21.82 -4.26 7.19
C SER A 271 22.69 -4.95 8.23
N ARG A 272 23.51 -5.94 7.83
CA ARG A 272 24.43 -6.63 8.73
C ARG A 272 25.75 -5.87 8.87
N PRO A 273 26.44 -5.96 10.01
CA PRO A 273 27.77 -5.38 10.16
C PRO A 273 28.77 -5.97 9.17
N GLY A 274 29.59 -5.12 8.57
CA GLY A 274 30.63 -5.52 7.63
C GLY A 274 30.15 -5.56 6.18
N TRP A 275 31.11 -5.58 5.26
CA TRP A 275 30.81 -5.65 3.83
C TRP A 275 30.54 -7.11 3.42
N PRO A 276 29.43 -7.42 2.72
CA PRO A 276 28.97 -8.79 2.51
C PRO A 276 29.73 -9.46 1.35
N GLN A 277 31.01 -9.78 1.58
CA GLN A 277 31.92 -10.35 0.58
C GLN A 277 31.36 -11.62 -0.06
N GLY A 278 30.89 -12.57 0.75
CA GLY A 278 30.31 -13.83 0.27
C GLY A 278 29.13 -13.60 -0.66
N TRP A 279 28.24 -12.67 -0.31
CA TRP A 279 27.11 -12.29 -1.15
C TRP A 279 27.53 -11.63 -2.46
N SER A 280 28.49 -10.70 -2.42
CA SER A 280 29.00 -10.07 -3.65
C SER A 280 29.60 -11.08 -4.64
N ARG A 281 30.25 -12.14 -4.13
CA ARG A 281 30.76 -13.24 -4.97
C ARG A 281 29.62 -14.05 -5.59
N ARG A 282 28.56 -14.31 -4.83
CA ARG A 282 27.36 -14.99 -5.34
C ARG A 282 26.67 -14.18 -6.43
N LEU A 283 26.48 -12.87 -6.22
CA LEU A 283 25.95 -11.98 -7.25
C LEU A 283 26.79 -12.01 -8.54
N TRP A 284 28.12 -12.00 -8.41
CA TRP A 284 29.01 -12.09 -9.58
C TRP A 284 28.84 -13.39 -10.36
N ALA A 285 28.56 -14.52 -9.70
CA ALA A 285 28.31 -15.79 -10.39
C ALA A 285 27.07 -15.76 -11.31
N HIS A 286 26.20 -14.76 -11.17
CA HIS A 286 25.03 -14.55 -12.03
C HIS A 286 25.25 -13.48 -13.12
N ILE A 287 26.47 -12.95 -13.30
CA ILE A 287 26.70 -11.84 -14.23
C ILE A 287 26.56 -12.22 -15.70
N ASP A 288 26.65 -13.52 -16.00
CA ASP A 288 26.46 -14.11 -17.34
C ASP A 288 25.10 -14.82 -17.48
N ASP A 289 24.29 -14.88 -16.42
CA ASP A 289 22.95 -15.45 -16.46
C ASP A 289 22.03 -14.49 -17.24
N ARG A 290 21.52 -14.91 -18.40
CA ARG A 290 20.66 -14.07 -19.26
C ARG A 290 19.48 -13.47 -18.51
N ASP A 291 18.93 -14.20 -17.55
CA ASP A 291 17.72 -13.82 -16.83
C ASP A 291 18.01 -12.95 -15.61
N LEU A 292 19.22 -13.05 -15.03
CA LEU A 292 19.57 -12.41 -13.76
C LEU A 292 20.73 -11.40 -13.85
N ALA A 293 21.46 -11.33 -14.96
CA ALA A 293 22.65 -10.50 -15.13
C ALA A 293 22.39 -9.02 -14.84
N ALA A 294 21.27 -8.48 -15.31
CA ALA A 294 20.90 -7.08 -15.08
C ALA A 294 20.65 -6.80 -13.59
N THR A 295 19.93 -7.69 -12.91
CA THR A 295 19.66 -7.57 -11.47
C THR A 295 20.94 -7.73 -10.66
N ALA A 296 21.77 -8.72 -10.99
CA ALA A 296 23.06 -8.95 -10.35
C ALA A 296 23.99 -7.74 -10.49
N ALA A 297 24.10 -7.18 -11.70
CA ALA A 297 24.87 -5.97 -11.96
C ALA A 297 24.37 -4.78 -11.12
N LEU A 298 23.05 -4.58 -11.05
CA LEU A 298 22.46 -3.51 -10.24
C LEU A 298 22.76 -3.70 -8.74
N GLN A 299 22.64 -4.92 -8.21
CA GLN A 299 22.93 -5.18 -6.81
C GLN A 299 24.43 -5.05 -6.49
N LEU A 300 25.31 -5.47 -7.39
CA LEU A 300 26.77 -5.27 -7.27
C LEU A 300 27.14 -3.78 -7.26
N ALA A 301 26.51 -2.99 -8.13
CA ALA A 301 26.68 -1.54 -8.15
C ALA A 301 26.22 -0.92 -6.83
N ARG A 302 25.07 -1.36 -6.31
CA ARG A 302 24.50 -0.91 -5.04
C ARG A 302 25.38 -1.22 -3.83
N LEU A 303 26.04 -2.39 -3.83
CA LEU A 303 27.03 -2.79 -2.82
C LEU A 303 28.37 -2.07 -2.94
N ASP A 304 28.54 -1.22 -3.95
CA ASP A 304 29.80 -0.61 -4.33
C ASP A 304 30.93 -1.64 -4.53
N ALA A 305 30.58 -2.82 -5.03
CA ALA A 305 31.49 -3.95 -5.13
C ALA A 305 32.74 -3.64 -6.00
N PRO A 306 32.63 -2.98 -7.17
CA PRO A 306 33.81 -2.67 -7.99
C PRO A 306 34.87 -1.82 -7.27
N ALA A 307 34.44 -0.75 -6.57
CA ALA A 307 35.36 0.10 -5.83
C ALA A 307 36.04 -0.67 -4.69
N ARG A 308 35.29 -1.52 -3.97
CA ARG A 308 35.81 -2.39 -2.92
C ARG A 308 36.83 -3.39 -3.44
N TRP A 309 36.53 -4.03 -4.57
CA TRP A 309 37.42 -4.98 -5.22
C TRP A 309 38.70 -4.34 -5.73
N ARG A 310 38.65 -3.12 -6.30
CA ARG A 310 39.87 -2.38 -6.68
C ARG A 310 40.73 -1.99 -5.48
N ALA A 311 40.10 -1.52 -4.41
CA ALA A 311 40.81 -1.16 -3.18
C ALA A 311 41.44 -2.38 -2.49
N LYS A 312 40.81 -3.56 -2.60
CA LYS A 312 41.28 -4.82 -2.03
C LYS A 312 41.07 -5.99 -3.01
N PRO A 313 41.99 -6.19 -3.97
CA PRO A 313 41.86 -7.20 -5.04
C PRO A 313 41.60 -8.63 -4.56
N ALA A 314 42.13 -9.02 -3.39
CA ALA A 314 41.87 -10.33 -2.78
C ALA A 314 40.39 -10.61 -2.46
N LEU A 315 39.55 -9.56 -2.38
CA LEU A 315 38.12 -9.70 -2.16
C LEU A 315 37.35 -10.02 -3.45
N ALA A 316 37.93 -9.72 -4.61
CA ALA A 316 37.30 -9.88 -5.91
C ALA A 316 37.07 -11.37 -6.24
N PRO A 317 35.95 -11.72 -6.90
CA PRO A 317 35.80 -13.01 -7.56
C PRO A 317 36.88 -13.20 -8.65
N PRO A 318 37.28 -14.45 -8.97
CA PRO A 318 38.20 -14.72 -10.07
C PRO A 318 37.73 -14.08 -11.39
N GLY A 319 38.65 -13.41 -12.09
CA GLY A 319 38.38 -12.76 -13.38
C GLY A 319 37.55 -11.46 -13.30
N ALA A 320 37.02 -11.07 -12.13
CA ALA A 320 36.13 -9.91 -12.02
C ALA A 320 36.82 -8.58 -12.37
N LEU A 321 38.09 -8.43 -11.98
CA LEU A 321 38.85 -7.20 -12.21
C LEU A 321 39.23 -6.98 -13.69
N GLN A 322 39.27 -8.06 -14.48
CA GLN A 322 39.59 -8.03 -15.91
C GLN A 322 38.35 -8.07 -16.80
N SER A 323 37.17 -8.31 -16.23
CA SER A 323 35.94 -8.51 -16.96
C SER A 323 35.36 -7.21 -17.52
N PRO A 324 34.89 -7.17 -18.78
CA PRO A 324 34.21 -6.00 -19.35
C PRO A 324 32.90 -5.66 -18.61
N HIS A 325 32.32 -6.61 -17.87
CA HIS A 325 31.13 -6.37 -17.05
C HIS A 325 31.41 -5.40 -15.90
N LEU A 326 32.65 -5.35 -15.39
CA LEU A 326 33.03 -4.47 -14.29
C LEU A 326 32.82 -2.99 -14.64
N ALA A 327 33.24 -2.57 -15.85
CA ALA A 327 33.06 -1.20 -16.33
C ALA A 327 31.58 -0.80 -16.42
N ARG A 328 30.70 -1.74 -16.81
CA ARG A 328 29.25 -1.51 -16.86
C ARG A 328 28.66 -1.33 -15.46
N ILE A 329 29.07 -2.15 -14.50
CA ILE A 329 28.61 -2.06 -13.10
C ILE A 329 29.07 -0.74 -12.47
N GLU A 330 30.29 -0.27 -12.79
CA GLU A 330 30.82 1.01 -12.31
C GLU A 330 30.04 2.20 -12.84
N ALA A 331 29.67 2.17 -14.13
CA ALA A 331 28.82 3.20 -14.71
C ALA A 331 27.48 3.29 -13.96
N LEU A 332 26.87 2.14 -13.61
CA LEU A 332 25.63 2.09 -12.81
C LEU A 332 25.82 2.68 -11.40
N ALA A 333 26.93 2.33 -10.72
CA ALA A 333 27.24 2.84 -9.39
C ALA A 333 27.46 4.37 -9.39
N GLY A 334 28.08 4.91 -10.44
CA GLY A 334 28.28 6.35 -10.63
C GLY A 334 26.97 7.14 -10.72
N VAL A 335 25.97 6.60 -11.44
CA VAL A 335 24.62 7.20 -11.55
C VAL A 335 23.89 7.22 -10.20
N SER A 336 24.01 6.15 -9.40
CA SER A 336 23.38 6.10 -8.08
C SER A 336 23.94 7.15 -7.11
N ARG A 337 25.23 7.50 -7.22
CA ARG A 337 25.87 8.52 -6.37
C ARG A 337 25.51 9.95 -6.76
N SER A 338 25.44 10.24 -8.07
CA SER A 338 25.11 11.59 -8.56
C SER A 338 23.64 11.95 -8.35
N GLY A 339 22.73 10.98 -8.41
CA GLY A 339 21.30 11.19 -8.12
C GLY A 339 20.99 11.49 -6.65
N GLY A 340 21.80 11.00 -5.70
CA GLY A 340 21.62 11.25 -4.26
C GLY A 340 22.07 12.63 -3.79
N ALA A 341 23.01 13.26 -4.49
CA ALA A 341 23.57 14.56 -4.10
C ALA A 341 22.69 15.78 -4.47
N GLY A 342 21.70 15.61 -5.35
CA GLY A 342 20.78 16.67 -5.79
C GLY A 342 19.51 16.82 -4.94
N GLY A 343 19.24 15.88 -4.03
CA GLY A 343 18.03 15.85 -3.21
C GLY A 343 18.20 16.53 -1.85
N LYS A 344 18.63 17.81 -1.79
CA LYS A 344 18.36 18.62 -0.59
C LYS A 344 16.85 18.81 -0.50
N ARG A 345 16.19 17.94 0.27
CA ARG A 345 14.84 18.22 0.79
C ARG A 345 14.93 19.53 1.56
N GLN A 346 14.50 20.62 0.94
CA GLN A 346 14.08 21.81 1.68
C GLN A 346 12.93 21.35 2.59
N ARG A 347 13.24 21.28 3.88
CA ARG A 347 12.23 21.24 4.94
C ARG A 347 11.78 22.66 5.22
#